data_AF-A0A948GA20-F1
#
_entry.id   AF-A0A948GA20-F1
#
_cell.length_a   1.000
_cell.length_b   1.000
_cell.length_c   1.000
_cell.angle_alpha   90.00
_cell.angle_beta   90.00
_cell.angle_gamma   90.00
#
_symmetry.space_group_name_H-M   'P 1'
#
loop_
_entity.id
_entity.type
_entity.pdbx_description
1 polymer ?
#
loop_
_entity_poly.entity_id
_entity_poly.type
_entity_poly.pdbx_seq_one_letter_code
_entity_poly.pdbx_strand_id
1 'polypeptide(L)'
;MNKETFESLWEFCTSNSRVCPMPMKWNDLFNMLKDHENLDLPLILNGWEMSSPLEKNLRFKDHIQSATDHAQLDEIGKYLRLLKEEDWAHYGEI
;
A
#
# COMPACT_ATOMS: atom_id res chain seq x y z
N MET A 1 -12.97 -0.13 20.52
CA MET A 1 -12.50 -0.13 19.12
C MET A 1 -11.28 -1.04 19.08
N ASN A 2 -11.29 -2.10 18.28
CA ASN A 2 -10.09 -2.91 18.10
C ASN A 2 -9.06 -2.06 17.36
N LYS A 3 -7.83 -2.02 17.87
CA LYS A 3 -6.71 -1.30 17.27
C LYS A 3 -6.29 -2.02 15.99
N GLU A 4 -5.96 -1.27 14.94
CA GLU A 4 -5.43 -1.86 13.70
C GLU A 4 -4.07 -2.51 13.99
N THR A 5 -3.85 -3.73 13.50
CA THR A 5 -2.54 -4.40 13.50
C THR A 5 -2.05 -4.60 12.08
N PHE A 6 -0.73 -4.77 11.92
CA PHE A 6 -0.12 -5.00 10.61
C PHE A 6 -0.80 -6.18 9.92
N GLU A 7 -1.01 -7.28 10.64
CA GLU A 7 -1.63 -8.51 10.11
C GLU A 7 -3.06 -8.23 9.62
N SER A 8 -3.88 -7.55 10.43
CA SER A 8 -5.28 -7.26 10.08
C SER A 8 -5.42 -6.32 8.89
N LEU A 9 -4.48 -5.38 8.73
CA LEU A 9 -4.47 -4.47 7.59
C LEU A 9 -3.89 -5.16 6.36
N TRP A 10 -2.81 -5.93 6.52
CA TRP A 10 -2.16 -6.64 5.42
C TRP A 10 -3.05 -7.73 4.82
N GLU A 11 -3.80 -8.44 5.66
CA GLU A 11 -4.82 -9.40 5.20
C GLU A 11 -5.88 -8.69 4.33
N PHE A 12 -6.37 -7.53 4.76
CA PHE A 12 -7.30 -6.73 3.93
C PHE A 12 -6.66 -6.26 2.62
N CYS A 13 -5.41 -5.79 2.67
CA CYS A 13 -4.68 -5.26 1.53
C CYS A 13 -4.32 -6.31 0.47
N THR A 14 -4.27 -7.58 0.85
CA THR A 14 -3.94 -8.71 -0.03
C THR A 14 -5.14 -9.61 -0.35
N SER A 15 -6.29 -9.33 0.26
CA SER A 15 -7.57 -9.97 -0.10
C SER A 15 -7.94 -9.71 -1.56
N ASN A 16 -8.84 -10.53 -2.12
CA ASN A 16 -9.30 -10.43 -3.52
C ASN A 16 -8.17 -10.41 -4.56
N SER A 17 -7.00 -11.00 -4.26
CA SER A 17 -5.82 -10.99 -5.15
C SER A 17 -5.25 -9.58 -5.41
N ARG A 18 -5.47 -8.64 -4.48
CA ARG A 18 -4.87 -7.31 -4.52
C ARG A 18 -3.36 -7.38 -4.36
N VAL A 19 -2.66 -6.57 -5.14
CA VAL A 19 -1.20 -6.42 -5.17
C VAL A 19 -0.80 -5.19 -4.37
N CYS A 20 -1.37 -4.04 -4.73
CA CYS A 20 -1.13 -2.73 -4.13
C CYS A 20 -2.23 -1.77 -4.65
N PRO A 21 -2.35 -0.55 -4.10
CA PRO A 21 -3.22 0.47 -4.68
C PRO A 21 -2.76 0.88 -6.08
N MET A 22 -3.69 1.35 -6.91
CA MET A 22 -3.41 1.95 -8.21
C MET A 22 -2.46 3.14 -8.06
N PRO A 23 -1.63 3.47 -9.09
CA PRO A 23 -0.51 4.39 -8.97
C PRO A 23 -0.80 5.71 -8.24
N MET A 24 -1.88 6.39 -8.58
CA MET A 24 -2.25 7.66 -7.95
C MET A 24 -2.63 7.49 -6.47
N LYS A 25 -3.37 6.42 -6.14
CA LYS A 25 -3.78 6.12 -4.76
C LYS A 25 -2.64 5.65 -3.89
N TRP A 26 -1.65 4.98 -4.50
CA TRP A 26 -0.43 4.60 -3.83
C TRP A 26 0.44 5.84 -3.54
N ASN A 27 0.54 6.76 -4.48
CA ASN A 27 1.24 8.04 -4.25
C ASN A 27 0.59 8.86 -3.13
N ASP A 28 -0.74 8.93 -3.08
CA ASP A 28 -1.48 9.58 -1.99
C ASP A 28 -1.14 8.95 -0.63
N LEU A 29 -1.14 7.61 -0.54
CA LEU A 29 -0.71 6.89 0.67
C LEU A 29 0.73 7.24 1.05
N PHE A 30 1.65 7.24 0.08
CA PHE A 30 3.06 7.50 0.34
C PHE A 30 3.27 8.90 0.94
N ASN A 31 2.59 9.91 0.42
CA ASN A 31 2.66 11.27 0.95
C ASN A 31 2.05 11.42 2.35
N MET A 32 1.19 10.49 2.77
CA MET A 32 0.67 10.45 4.14
C MET A 32 1.69 9.87 5.12
N LEU A 33 2.61 9.00 4.68
CA LEU A 33 3.56 8.34 5.58
C LEU A 33 4.51 9.34 6.23
N LYS A 34 4.74 9.16 7.53
CA LYS A 34 5.82 9.84 8.24
C LYS A 34 7.17 9.31 7.77
N ASP A 35 8.14 10.24 7.67
CA ASP A 35 9.52 9.93 7.29
C ASP A 35 9.63 9.22 5.92
N HIS A 36 8.70 9.52 5.01
CA HIS A 36 8.66 8.90 3.68
C HIS A 36 9.87 9.27 2.82
N GLU A 37 10.58 10.35 3.16
CA GLU A 37 11.85 10.74 2.55
C GLU A 37 12.96 9.66 2.65
N ASN A 38 12.87 8.77 3.64
CA ASN A 38 13.81 7.67 3.84
C ASN A 38 13.32 6.34 3.24
N LEU A 39 12.15 6.33 2.60
CA LEU A 39 11.57 5.16 1.96
C LEU A 39 11.79 5.22 0.45
N ASP A 40 11.85 4.04 -0.16
CA ASP A 40 11.84 3.96 -1.62
C ASP A 40 10.50 4.49 -2.18
N LEU A 41 10.56 5.26 -3.27
CA LEU A 41 9.36 5.79 -3.91
C LEU A 41 8.39 4.69 -4.37
N PRO A 42 7.07 4.96 -4.39
CA PRO A 42 6.09 4.04 -4.95
C PRO A 42 6.33 3.85 -6.45
N LEU A 43 6.08 2.64 -6.95
CA LEU A 43 6.38 2.25 -8.33
C LEU A 43 5.25 2.70 -9.27
N ILE A 44 5.11 4.00 -9.56
CA ILE A 44 3.89 4.54 -10.19
C ILE A 44 4.02 4.90 -11.69
N LEU A 45 5.12 5.51 -12.14
CA LEU A 45 5.33 5.93 -13.53
C LEU A 45 6.00 4.80 -14.32
N ASN A 46 7.18 5.03 -14.91
CA ASN A 46 7.95 3.95 -15.54
C ASN A 46 8.24 2.80 -14.57
N GLY A 47 8.32 3.06 -13.26
CA GLY A 47 8.42 2.00 -12.25
C GLY A 47 7.22 1.06 -12.24
N TRP A 48 6.02 1.54 -12.56
CA TRP A 48 4.83 0.70 -12.66
C TRP A 48 4.94 -0.29 -13.81
N GLU A 49 5.28 0.21 -15.01
CA GLU A 49 5.37 -0.60 -16.23
C GLU A 49 6.55 -1.59 -16.19
N MET A 50 7.63 -1.25 -15.49
CA MET A 50 8.87 -2.03 -15.49
C MET A 50 8.99 -3.03 -14.34
N SER A 51 8.11 -2.98 -13.34
CA SER A 51 8.14 -3.86 -12.18
C SER A 51 7.08 -4.95 -12.25
N SER A 52 7.44 -6.15 -11.82
CA SER A 52 6.51 -7.26 -11.65
C SER A 52 5.47 -6.97 -10.54
N PRO A 53 4.32 -7.66 -10.56
CA PRO A 53 3.36 -7.59 -9.46
C PRO A 53 3.98 -7.92 -8.09
N LEU A 54 4.94 -8.86 -8.04
CA LEU A 54 5.63 -9.21 -6.80
C LEU A 54 6.47 -8.04 -6.26
N GLU A 55 7.23 -7.36 -7.11
CA GLU A 55 8.02 -6.18 -6.71
C GLU A 55 7.10 -5.05 -6.20
N LYS A 56 5.96 -4.83 -6.87
CA LYS A 56 4.94 -3.87 -6.43
C LYS A 56 4.39 -4.24 -5.04
N ASN A 57 4.02 -5.50 -4.82
CA ASN A 57 3.49 -5.97 -3.54
C ASN A 57 4.53 -5.84 -2.40
N LEU A 58 5.80 -6.19 -2.65
CA LEU A 58 6.87 -6.07 -1.66
C LEU A 58 7.13 -4.61 -1.28
N ARG A 59 7.28 -3.72 -2.26
CA ARG A 59 7.44 -2.27 -2.00
C ARG A 59 6.24 -1.71 -1.24
N PHE A 60 5.03 -2.15 -1.57
CA PHE A 60 3.84 -1.74 -0.83
C PHE A 60 3.82 -2.27 0.61
N LYS A 61 4.26 -3.51 0.83
CA LYS A 61 4.41 -4.08 2.17
C LYS A 61 5.36 -3.28 3.05
N ASP A 62 6.50 -2.87 2.49
CA ASP A 62 7.51 -2.07 3.21
C ASP A 62 6.93 -0.72 3.67
N HIS A 63 6.08 -0.10 2.86
CA HIS A 63 5.36 1.11 3.25
C HIS A 63 4.37 0.88 4.40
N ILE A 64 3.64 -0.25 4.41
CA ILE A 64 2.75 -0.60 5.54
C ILE A 64 3.54 -0.93 6.81
N GLN A 65 4.72 -1.54 6.66
CA GLN A 65 5.63 -1.77 7.78
C GLN A 65 6.11 -0.43 8.37
N SER A 66 6.54 0.52 7.53
CA SER A 66 6.92 1.86 8.00
C SER A 66 5.78 2.57 8.73
N ALA A 67 4.53 2.47 8.25
CA ALA A 67 3.36 2.98 8.96
C ALA A 67 3.19 2.34 10.36
N THR A 68 3.53 1.05 10.50
CA THR A 68 3.49 0.34 11.78
C THR A 68 4.56 0.87 12.73
N ASP A 69 5.80 1.00 12.23
CA ASP A 69 6.96 1.44 13.00
C ASP A 69 6.79 2.89 13.51
N HIS A 70 6.08 3.72 12.75
CA HIS A 70 5.75 5.11 13.10
C HIS A 70 4.40 5.30 13.81
N ALA A 71 3.78 4.20 14.26
CA ALA A 71 2.47 4.19 14.93
C ALA A 71 1.36 4.93 14.15
N GLN A 72 1.41 4.86 12.82
CA GLN A 72 0.47 5.50 11.87
C GLN A 72 -0.55 4.52 11.28
N LEU A 73 -0.54 3.26 11.72
CA LEU A 73 -1.32 2.21 11.09
C LEU A 73 -2.83 2.47 11.09
N ASP A 74 -3.39 3.01 12.17
CA ASP A 74 -4.82 3.36 12.25
C ASP A 74 -5.24 4.45 11.25
N GLU A 75 -4.33 5.36 10.87
CA GLU A 75 -4.60 6.42 9.88
C GLU A 75 -4.50 5.88 8.46
N ILE A 76 -3.43 5.14 8.17
CA ILE A 76 -3.20 4.52 6.86
C ILE A 76 -4.28 3.48 6.55
N GLY A 77 -4.65 2.67 7.54
CA GLY A 77 -5.68 1.66 7.35
C GLY A 77 -7.07 2.24 7.13
N LYS A 78 -7.42 3.37 7.76
CA LYS A 78 -8.64 4.13 7.40
C LYS A 78 -8.64 4.57 5.94
N TYR A 79 -7.53 5.12 5.46
CA TYR A 79 -7.40 5.52 4.06
C TYR A 79 -7.57 4.33 3.11
N LEU A 80 -6.84 3.24 3.35
CA LEU A 80 -6.89 2.03 2.52
C LEU A 80 -8.27 1.38 2.50
N ARG A 81 -8.99 1.40 3.64
CA ARG A 81 -10.35 0.84 3.73
C ARG A 81 -11.41 1.69 3.03
N LEU A 82 -11.10 2.94 2.69
CA LEU A 82 -11.98 3.81 1.88
C LEU A 82 -11.78 3.61 0.37
N LEU A 83 -10.67 2.98 -0.04
CA LEU A 83 -10.43 2.68 -1.45
C LEU A 83 -11.45 1.66 -1.96
N LYS A 84 -11.99 1.92 -3.15
CA LYS A 84 -12.85 0.97 -3.85
C LYS A 84 -12.01 -0.13 -4.50
N GLU A 85 -12.63 -1.22 -4.92
CA GLU A 85 -11.89 -2.29 -5.61
C GLU A 85 -11.14 -1.79 -6.86
N GLU A 86 -11.74 -0.89 -7.64
CA GLU A 86 -11.13 -0.25 -8.82
C GLU A 86 -9.90 0.63 -8.52
N ASP A 87 -9.68 0.98 -7.24
CA ASP A 87 -8.51 1.70 -6.77
C ASP A 87 -7.35 0.76 -6.39
N TRP A 88 -7.53 -0.56 -6.52
CA TRP A 88 -6.50 -1.57 -6.31
C TRP A 88 -6.07 -2.19 -7.65
N ALA A 89 -4.82 -2.63 -7.70
CA ALA A 89 -4.33 -3.48 -8.77
C ALA A 89 -4.31 -4.93 -8.32
N HIS A 90 -4.54 -5.85 -9.26
CA HIS A 90 -4.76 -7.26 -9.00
C HIS A 90 -3.81 -8.15 -9.77
N TYR A 91 -3.47 -9.30 -9.19
CA TYR A 91 -2.70 -10.31 -9.91
C TYR A 91 -3.45 -10.77 -11.16
N GLY A 92 -2.78 -10.71 -12.32
CA GLY A 92 -3.33 -11.09 -13.63
C GLY A 92 -3.89 -9.92 -14.44
N GLU A 93 -3.94 -8.71 -13.88
CA GLU A 93 -4.40 -7.49 -14.57
C GLU A 93 -3.28 -6.47 -14.83
N ILE A 94 -2.15 -6.63 -14.13
CA ILE A 94 -1.00 -5.71 -14.12
C ILE A 94 0.36 -6.43 -14.15
#